data_AF-A0A828RRX6-F1
#
_entry.id   AF-A0A828RRX6-F1
#
_cell.length_a   1.000
_cell.length_b   1.000
_cell.length_c   1.000
_cell.angle_alpha   90.00
_cell.angle_beta   90.00
_cell.angle_gamma   90.00
#
_symmetry.space_group_name_H-M   'P 1'
#
loop_
_entity.id
_entity.type
_entity.pdbx_description
1 polymer ?
#
loop_
_entity_poly.entity_id
_entity_poly.type
_entity_poly.pdbx_seq_one_letter_code
_entity_poly.pdbx_strand_id
1 'polypeptide(L)' 'MKLIYQAAKEEDIPSIFELNKQLIDQYEDVKIIDYEQVLKWVYQKIETHIQDYQVIFFRNE' A
#
# COMPACT_ATOMS: atom_id res chain seq x y z
N MET A 1 25.58 -8.00 2.24
CA MET A 1 24.29 -7.70 1.55
C MET A 1 23.26 -8.76 1.92
N LYS A 2 22.41 -8.48 2.91
CA LYS A 2 21.47 -9.44 3.50
C LYS A 2 20.02 -8.94 3.37
N LEU A 3 19.14 -9.81 2.88
CA LEU A 3 17.69 -9.58 2.85
C LEU A 3 17.04 -10.24 4.06
N ILE A 4 16.11 -9.53 4.69
CA ILE A 4 15.31 -10.03 5.81
C ILE A 4 13.84 -9.88 5.45
N TYR A 5 13.07 -10.95 5.60
CA TYR A 5 11.66 -11.01 5.27
C TYR A 5 10.85 -11.08 6.55
N GLN A 6 9.83 -10.24 6.67
CA GLN A 6 8.90 -10.22 7.80
C GLN A 6 7.47 -10.09 7.27
N ALA A 7 6.50 -10.60 8.03
CA ALA A 7 5.09 -10.31 7.74
C ALA A 7 4.83 -8.82 7.95
N ALA A 8 4.06 -8.21 7.04
CA ALA A 8 3.63 -6.83 7.21
C ALA A 8 2.68 -6.70 8.40
N LYS A 9 2.65 -5.51 8.97
CA LYS A 9 1.83 -5.15 10.12
C LYS A 9 0.97 -3.93 9.76
N GLU A 10 0.04 -3.61 10.66
CA GLU A 10 -0.82 -2.44 10.51
C GLU A 10 -0.04 -1.13 10.36
N GLU A 11 1.15 -1.03 10.96
CA GLU A 11 2.06 0.12 10.81
C GLU A 11 2.57 0.33 9.37
N ASP A 12 2.53 -0.70 8.52
CA ASP A 12 2.95 -0.65 7.12
C ASP A 12 1.82 -0.18 6.18
N ILE A 13 0.56 -0.23 6.63
CA ILE A 13 -0.63 0.13 5.84
C ILE A 13 -0.50 1.54 5.22
N PRO A 14 -0.09 2.60 5.95
CA PRO A 14 0.01 3.94 5.38
C PRO A 14 0.95 4.01 4.17
N SER A 15 2.05 3.25 4.18
CA SER A 15 3.03 3.26 3.10
C SER A 15 2.49 2.58 1.83
N ILE A 16 1.78 1.45 2.01
CA ILE A 16 1.12 0.75 0.90
C ILE A 16 -0.02 1.61 0.33
N PHE A 17 -0.79 2.26 1.20
CA PHE A 17 -1.87 3.14 0.80
C PHE A 17 -1.37 4.34 -0.01
N GLU A 18 -0.30 5.00 0.45
CA GLU A 18 0.29 6.15 -0.24
C GLU A 18 0.78 5.77 -1.65
N LEU A 19 1.42 4.61 -1.81
CA LEU A 19 1.80 4.10 -3.13
C LEU A 19 0.58 3.94 -4.05
N ASN A 20 -0.49 3.30 -3.57
CA ASN A 20 -1.70 3.12 -4.37
C ASN A 20 -2.36 4.45 -4.72
N LYS A 21 -2.39 5.40 -3.78
CA LYS A 21 -2.90 6.75 -4.02
C LYS A 21 -2.12 7.44 -5.13
N GLN A 22 -0.79 7.39 -5.10
CA GLN A 22 0.06 7.98 -6.15
C GLN A 22 -0.19 7.34 -7.51
N LEU A 23 -0.40 6.02 -7.57
CA LEU A 23 -0.74 5.33 -8.81
C LEU A 23 -2.10 5.77 -9.36
N ILE A 24 -3.12 5.90 -8.50
CA ILE A 24 -4.44 6.40 -8.91
C ILE A 24 -4.32 7.83 -9.44
N ASP A 25 -3.61 8.70 -8.72
CA ASP A 25 -3.41 10.10 -9.12
C ASP A 25 -2.66 10.22 -10.45
N GLN A 26 -1.79 9.26 -10.77
CA GLN A 26 -1.00 9.24 -12.00
C GLN A 26 -1.77 8.67 -13.20
N TYR A 27 -2.58 7.63 -13.00
CA TYR A 27 -3.14 6.85 -14.10
C TYR A 27 -4.65 6.99 -14.28
N GLU A 28 -5.40 7.39 -13.25
CA GLU A 28 -6.85 7.53 -13.30
C GLU A 28 -7.27 9.00 -13.48
N ASP A 29 -8.39 9.23 -14.14
CA ASP A 29 -9.03 10.54 -14.14
C ASP A 29 -9.91 10.70 -12.89
N VAL A 30 -9.32 11.32 -11.86
CA VAL A 30 -9.99 11.60 -10.58
C VAL A 30 -11.25 12.47 -10.69
N LYS A 31 -11.51 13.09 -11.86
CA LYS A 31 -12.74 13.86 -12.11
C LYS A 31 -13.89 13.00 -12.63
N ILE A 32 -13.59 11.80 -13.11
CA ILE A 32 -14.57 10.86 -13.69
C ILE A 32 -14.96 9.79 -12.67
N ILE A 33 -14.02 9.39 -11.80
CA ILE A 33 -14.27 8.41 -10.75
C ILE A 33 -14.72 9.07 -9.44
N ASP A 34 -15.42 8.31 -8.59
CA ASP A 34 -15.63 8.68 -7.19
C ASP A 34 -14.33 8.44 -6.41
N TYR A 35 -13.43 9.42 -6.50
CA TYR A 35 -12.08 9.33 -5.95
C TYR A 35 -12.08 9.04 -4.45
N GLU A 36 -12.97 9.66 -3.66
CA GLU A 36 -13.06 9.40 -2.23
C GLU A 36 -13.49 7.97 -1.93
N GLN A 37 -14.49 7.45 -2.67
CA GLN A 37 -14.94 6.08 -2.51
C GLN A 37 -13.84 5.08 -2.90
N VAL A 38 -13.11 5.34 -3.98
CA VAL A 38 -11.98 4.52 -4.40
C VAL A 38 -10.90 4.48 -3.32
N LEU A 39 -10.50 5.63 -2.77
CA LEU A 39 -9.50 5.68 -1.70
C LEU A 39 -9.94 4.92 -0.44
N LYS A 40 -11.20 5.09 -0.02
CA LYS A 40 -11.75 4.33 1.12
C LYS A 40 -11.71 2.82 0.84
N TRP A 41 -12.11 2.41 -0.36
CA TRP A 41 -12.10 1.01 -0.77
C TRP A 41 -10.68 0.43 -0.78
N VAL A 42 -9.70 1.17 -1.33
CA VAL A 42 -8.29 0.77 -1.34
C VAL A 42 -7.77 0.58 0.09
N TYR A 43 -8.03 1.54 0.99
CA TYR A 43 -7.59 1.44 2.38
C TYR A 43 -8.16 0.19 3.07
N GLN A 44 -9.48 -0.05 2.93
CA GLN A 44 -10.14 -1.24 3.48
C GLN A 44 -9.58 -2.55 2.90
N LYS A 45 -9.26 -2.56 1.60
CA LYS A 45 -8.64 -3.73 0.96
C LYS A 45 -7.28 -4.04 1.55
N ILE A 46 -6.44 -3.02 1.76
CA ILE A 46 -5.11 -3.18 2.36
C ILE A 46 -5.27 -3.68 3.80
N GLU A 47 -6.12 -3.04 4.62
CA GLU A 47 -6.36 -3.43 6.00
C GLU A 47 -6.82 -4.90 6.13
N THR A 48 -7.77 -5.32 5.28
CA THR A 48 -8.31 -6.69 5.29
C THR A 48 -7.25 -7.74 4.91
N HIS A 49 -6.29 -7.38 4.06
CA HIS A 49 -5.33 -8.32 3.47
C HIS A 49 -3.88 -8.04 3.91
N ILE A 50 -3.64 -7.19 4.92
CA ILE A 50 -2.29 -6.79 5.33
C ILE A 50 -1.43 -8.00 5.73
N GLN A 51 -2.06 -9.04 6.28
CA GLN A 51 -1.42 -10.32 6.62
C GLN A 51 -0.81 -11.07 5.43
N ASP A 52 -1.26 -10.78 4.20
CA ASP A 52 -0.74 -11.38 2.97
C ASP A 52 0.51 -10.65 2.44
N TYR A 53 0.82 -9.47 2.99
CA TYR A 53 1.97 -8.66 2.60
C TYR A 53 3.23 -9.07 3.37
N GLN A 54 4.38 -8.87 2.74
CA GLN A 54 5.69 -9.07 3.35
C GLN A 54 6.54 -7.81 3.24
N VAL A 55 7.22 -7.47 4.33
CA VAL A 55 8.21 -6.40 4.36
C VAL A 55 9.58 -7.02 4.13
N ILE A 56 10.33 -6.44 3.19
CA ILE A 56 11.67 -6.87 2.83
C ILE A 56 12.66 -5.79 3.28
N PHE A 57 13.47 -6.09 4.29
CA PHE A 57 14.54 -5.21 4.72
C PHE A 57 15.84 -5.58 4.03
N PHE A 58 16.45 -4.58 3.41
CA PHE A 58 17.79 -4.69 2.84
C PHE A 58 18.81 -4.13 3.84
N ARG A 59 19.79 -4.95 4.24
CA ARG A 59 20.95 -4.51 5.03
C ARG A 59 22.22 -4.63 4.20
N ASN A 60 22.84 -3.48 3.91
CA ASN A 60 24.24 -3.42 3.52
C ASN A 60 25.07 -3.31 4.80
N GLU A 61 26.06 -4.19 4.92
CA GLU A 61 27.09 -4.14 5.97
C GLU A 61 28.12 -3.08 5.61
#